data_AF-A0A1I6RMI9-F1
#
_entry.id   AF-A0A1I6RMI9-F1
#
_cell.length_a   1.000
_cell.length_b   1.000
_cell.length_c   1.000
_cell.angle_alpha   90.00
_cell.angle_beta   90.00
_cell.angle_gamma   90.00
#
_symmetry.space_group_name_H-M   'P 1'
#
loop_
_entity.id
_entity.type
_entity.pdbx_description
1 polymer ?
#
loop_
_entity_poly.entity_id
_entity_poly.type
_entity_poly.pdbx_seq_one_letter_code
_entity_poly.pdbx_strand_id
1 'polypeptide(L)'
;MFYEVDTQRINQQLDYLMRCTQVLQKTSASLREQNEVAFFAVSRALHIAIECVIDAGDALIDGFIMRDPGGYSDIIDILEDEKVIPKEGAIRLKRWIQIRDRLVRRYVEVSEEELDQELKEVAVFQECVTWIRSYLKQELGEAYTYGSIQEN
;
A
#
# COMPACT_ATOMS: atom_id res chain seq x y z
N MET A 1 -6.64 -17.38 20.41
CA MET A 1 -6.74 -15.96 20.80
C MET A 1 -7.90 -15.38 20.00
N PHE A 2 -8.83 -14.67 20.61
CA PHE A 2 -9.91 -13.99 19.87
C PHE A 2 -9.34 -12.64 19.42
N TYR A 3 -9.02 -12.51 18.14
CA TYR A 3 -8.68 -11.23 17.53
C TYR A 3 -9.96 -10.60 16.98
N GLU A 4 -10.20 -9.32 17.28
CA GLU A 4 -11.28 -8.54 16.67
C GLU A 4 -10.73 -7.76 15.47
N VAL A 5 -10.35 -8.48 14.43
CA VAL A 5 -9.77 -7.89 13.22
C VAL A 5 -10.89 -7.35 12.32
N ASP A 6 -10.87 -6.06 12.00
CA ASP A 6 -11.75 -5.46 10.98
C ASP A 6 -11.27 -5.81 9.56
N THR A 7 -11.49 -7.06 9.18
CA THR A 7 -11.12 -7.58 7.86
C THR A 7 -11.83 -6.87 6.71
N GLN A 8 -13.00 -6.26 6.97
CA GLN A 8 -13.72 -5.47 5.98
C GLN A 8 -12.96 -4.18 5.67
N ARG A 9 -12.58 -3.41 6.70
CA ARG A 9 -11.80 -2.17 6.54
C ARG A 9 -10.47 -2.45 5.86
N ILE A 10 -9.74 -3.49 6.27
CA ILE A 10 -8.46 -3.86 5.65
C ILE A 10 -8.66 -4.14 4.16
N ASN A 11 -9.63 -4.99 3.80
CA ASN A 11 -9.84 -5.34 2.40
C ASN A 11 -10.29 -4.16 1.53
N GLN A 12 -11.09 -3.23 2.07
CA GLN A 12 -11.43 -2.00 1.36
C GLN A 12 -10.19 -1.20 0.99
N GLN A 13 -9.20 -1.11 1.89
CA GLN A 13 -7.93 -0.45 1.61
C GLN A 13 -7.12 -1.20 0.56
N LEU A 14 -7.05 -2.53 0.63
CA LEU A 14 -6.35 -3.35 -0.36
C LEU A 14 -6.97 -3.26 -1.76
N ASP A 15 -8.30 -3.21 -1.85
CA ASP A 15 -8.99 -3.03 -3.13
C ASP A 15 -8.76 -1.65 -3.72
N TYR A 16 -8.76 -0.62 -2.88
CA TYR A 16 -8.47 0.72 -3.32
C TYR A 16 -7.01 0.87 -3.76
N LEU A 17 -6.07 0.23 -3.05
CA LEU A 17 -4.66 0.13 -3.43
C LEU A 17 -4.48 -0.50 -4.82
N MET A 18 -5.23 -1.56 -5.13
CA MET A 18 -5.23 -2.17 -6.46
C MET A 18 -5.74 -1.19 -7.54
N ARG A 19 -6.78 -0.40 -7.25
CA ARG A 19 -7.27 0.64 -8.18
C ARG A 19 -6.22 1.71 -8.41
N CYS A 20 -5.53 2.18 -7.37
CA CYS A 20 -4.43 3.14 -7.49
C CYS A 20 -3.31 2.55 -8.37
N THR A 21 -2.93 1.30 -8.14
CA THR A 21 -1.90 0.62 -8.92
C THR A 21 -2.25 0.54 -10.41
N GLN A 22 -3.51 0.27 -10.74
CA GLN A 22 -3.98 0.27 -12.13
C GLN A 22 -3.86 1.65 -12.80
N VAL A 23 -4.15 2.73 -12.07
CA VAL A 23 -3.96 4.10 -12.57
C VAL A 23 -2.48 4.38 -12.80
N LEU A 24 -1.63 4.08 -11.83
CA LEU A 24 -0.18 4.29 -11.92
C LEU A 24 0.43 3.57 -13.13
N GLN A 25 0.01 2.33 -13.39
CA GLN A 25 0.46 1.55 -14.54
C GLN A 25 0.00 2.16 -15.88
N LYS A 26 -1.28 2.55 -15.98
CA LYS A 26 -1.88 3.08 -17.22
C LYS A 26 -1.37 4.47 -17.59
N THR A 27 -1.05 5.29 -16.60
CA THR A 27 -0.69 6.70 -16.81
C THR A 27 0.82 6.91 -16.99
N SER A 28 1.64 5.89 -16.76
CA SER A 28 3.10 5.94 -16.88
C SER A 28 3.61 6.45 -18.24
N ALA A 29 3.00 6.02 -19.35
CA ALA A 29 3.39 6.48 -20.68
C ALA A 29 3.07 7.97 -20.89
N SER A 30 1.87 8.41 -20.50
CA SER A 30 1.44 9.81 -20.64
C SER A 30 2.20 10.77 -19.74
N LEU A 31 2.71 10.30 -18.59
CA LEU A 31 3.57 11.10 -17.73
C LEU A 31 4.87 11.52 -18.45
N ARG A 32 5.45 10.61 -19.25
CA ARG A 32 6.68 10.88 -20.02
C ARG A 32 6.48 11.87 -21.16
N GLU A 33 5.23 12.15 -21.51
CA GLU A 33 4.84 13.12 -22.53
C GLU A 33 4.55 14.51 -21.94
N GLN A 34 4.92 14.75 -20.67
CA GLN A 34 4.74 16.03 -19.96
C GLN A 34 3.28 16.48 -19.88
N ASN A 35 2.38 15.52 -19.69
CA ASN A 35 0.95 15.77 -19.62
C ASN A 35 0.54 16.15 -18.18
N GLU A 36 0.07 17.39 -17.97
CA GLU A 36 -0.32 17.87 -16.62
C GLU A 36 -1.40 17.01 -15.95
N VAL A 37 -2.38 16.51 -16.71
CA VAL A 37 -3.42 15.63 -16.17
C VAL A 37 -2.80 14.31 -15.71
N ALA A 38 -1.86 13.75 -16.48
CA ALA A 38 -1.12 12.57 -16.11
C ALA A 38 -0.26 12.79 -14.85
N PHE A 39 0.42 13.94 -14.77
CA PHE A 39 1.21 14.34 -13.60
C PHE A 39 0.35 14.38 -12.32
N PHE A 40 -0.79 15.08 -12.35
CA PHE A 40 -1.69 15.15 -11.20
C PHE A 40 -2.32 13.79 -10.87
N ALA A 41 -2.70 13.01 -11.89
CA ALA A 41 -3.27 11.68 -11.69
C ALA A 41 -2.27 10.72 -11.03
N VAL A 42 -1.03 10.67 -11.50
CA VAL A 42 0.04 9.84 -10.91
C VAL A 42 0.35 10.31 -9.49
N SER A 43 0.56 11.62 -9.30
CA SER A 43 0.83 12.19 -7.98
C SER A 43 -0.24 11.80 -6.96
N ARG A 44 -1.52 11.94 -7.34
CA ARG A 44 -2.64 11.63 -6.44
C ARG A 44 -2.82 10.13 -6.24
N ALA A 45 -2.74 9.34 -7.31
CA ALA A 45 -2.87 7.89 -7.21
C ALA A 45 -1.76 7.30 -6.33
N LEU A 46 -0.54 7.83 -6.44
CA LEU A 46 0.58 7.38 -5.65
C LEU A 46 0.42 7.74 -4.17
N HIS A 47 0.07 8.99 -3.87
CA HIS A 47 -0.23 9.40 -2.50
C HIS A 47 -1.30 8.50 -1.89
N ILE A 48 -2.43 8.26 -2.58
CA ILE A 48 -3.48 7.40 -2.02
C ILE A 48 -3.01 5.95 -1.86
N ALA A 49 -2.20 5.41 -2.79
CA ALA A 49 -1.64 4.08 -2.63
C ALA A 49 -0.82 3.94 -1.33
N ILE A 50 -0.02 4.96 -1.00
CA ILE A 50 0.75 5.01 0.24
C ILE A 50 -0.19 5.04 1.46
N GLU A 51 -1.23 5.88 1.45
CA GLU A 51 -2.21 5.90 2.56
C GLU A 51 -2.91 4.55 2.72
N CYS A 52 -3.29 3.87 1.63
CA CYS A 52 -3.93 2.56 1.72
C CYS A 52 -3.03 1.51 2.38
N VAL A 53 -1.71 1.54 2.12
CA VAL A 53 -0.75 0.64 2.80
C VAL A 53 -0.67 0.98 4.29
N ILE A 54 -0.57 2.27 4.62
CA ILE A 54 -0.52 2.75 6.01
C ILE A 54 -1.79 2.35 6.77
N ASP A 55 -2.97 2.64 6.23
CA ASP A 55 -4.26 2.37 6.86
C ASP A 55 -4.54 0.87 7.01
N ALA A 56 -4.11 0.05 6.03
CA ALA A 56 -4.22 -1.40 6.13
C ALA A 56 -3.27 -1.95 7.20
N GLY A 57 -2.05 -1.43 7.28
CA GLY A 57 -1.07 -1.80 8.30
C GLY A 57 -1.52 -1.42 9.71
N ASP A 58 -2.02 -0.20 9.88
CA ASP A 58 -2.57 0.30 11.15
C ASP A 58 -3.73 -0.58 11.64
N ALA A 59 -4.68 -0.91 10.75
CA ALA A 59 -5.79 -1.79 11.09
C ALA A 59 -5.36 -3.24 11.43
N LEU A 60 -4.27 -3.74 10.82
CA LEU A 60 -3.69 -5.04 11.18
C LEU A 60 -3.07 -4.99 12.58
N ILE A 61 -2.30 -3.95 12.87
CA ILE A 61 -1.65 -3.74 14.17
C ILE A 61 -2.69 -3.75 15.29
N ASP A 62 -3.73 -2.94 15.12
CA ASP A 62 -4.84 -2.84 16.08
C ASP A 62 -5.56 -4.20 16.23
N GLY A 63 -5.92 -4.83 15.10
CA GLY A 63 -6.72 -6.06 15.10
C GLY A 63 -6.01 -7.26 15.72
N PHE A 64 -4.69 -7.36 15.52
CA PHE A 64 -3.87 -8.45 16.05
C PHE A 64 -3.17 -8.10 17.37
N ILE A 65 -3.40 -6.90 17.91
CA ILE A 65 -2.79 -6.45 19.18
C ILE A 65 -1.25 -6.52 19.10
N MET A 66 -0.71 -5.99 18.00
CA MET A 66 0.74 -5.85 17.79
C MET A 66 1.27 -4.66 18.62
N ARG A 67 2.57 -4.36 18.54
CA ARG A 67 3.13 -3.18 19.22
C ARG A 67 2.65 -1.88 18.55
N ASP A 68 2.50 -0.81 19.34
CA ASP A 68 2.10 0.50 18.82
C ASP A 68 3.18 1.11 17.89
N PRO A 69 2.79 1.72 16.76
CA PRO A 69 3.72 2.41 15.87
C PRO A 69 4.06 3.81 16.38
N GLY A 70 5.34 4.16 16.37
CA GLY A 70 5.84 5.52 16.61
C GLY A 70 5.68 6.48 15.42
N GLY A 71 5.30 5.96 14.25
CA GLY A 71 5.09 6.72 13.01
C GLY A 71 4.91 5.81 11.80
N TYR A 72 4.72 6.39 10.61
CA TYR A 72 4.35 5.60 9.41
C TYR A 72 5.40 4.56 8.99
N SER A 73 6.70 4.89 9.07
CA SER A 73 7.74 3.89 8.76
C SER A 73 7.75 2.74 9.76
N ASP A 74 7.38 3.01 11.01
CA ASP A 74 7.32 2.00 12.07
C ASP A 74 6.18 1.01 11.84
N ILE A 75 5.08 1.42 11.20
CA ILE A 75 4.03 0.50 10.74
C ILE A 75 4.63 -0.58 9.84
N ILE A 76 5.48 -0.20 8.88
CA ILE A 76 6.11 -1.17 7.97
C ILE A 76 7.12 -2.06 8.70
N ASP A 77 7.85 -1.50 9.68
CA ASP A 77 8.76 -2.29 10.52
C ASP A 77 7.98 -3.34 11.35
N ILE A 78 6.83 -2.98 11.92
CA ILE A 78 5.97 -3.90 12.66
C ILE A 78 5.43 -5.01 11.76
N LEU A 79 4.97 -4.67 10.55
CA LEU A 79 4.51 -5.67 9.59
C LEU A 79 5.64 -6.63 9.15
N GLU A 80 6.89 -6.17 9.09
CA GLU A 80 8.07 -7.01 8.85
C GLU A 80 8.34 -7.93 10.05
N ASP A 81 8.39 -7.38 11.26
CA ASP A 81 8.67 -8.09 12.51
C ASP A 81 7.66 -9.23 12.75
N GLU A 82 6.38 -8.95 12.49
CA GLU A 82 5.26 -9.90 12.60
C GLU A 82 5.12 -10.82 11.37
N LYS A 83 6.07 -10.74 10.42
CA LYS A 83 6.14 -11.56 9.20
C LYS A 83 4.92 -11.44 8.29
N VAL A 84 4.19 -10.33 8.37
CA VAL A 84 3.12 -9.98 7.43
C VAL A 84 3.72 -9.74 6.05
N ILE A 85 4.82 -8.98 5.99
CA ILE A 85 5.54 -8.66 4.76
C ILE A 85 6.99 -9.16 4.84
N PRO A 86 7.60 -9.58 3.72
CA PRO A 86 9.00 -9.95 3.71
C PRO A 86 9.89 -8.71 3.84
N LYS A 87 11.10 -8.90 4.38
CA LYS A 87 12.13 -7.86 4.54
C LYS A 87 12.38 -7.00 3.30
N GLU A 88 12.50 -7.63 2.13
CA GLU A 88 12.69 -6.90 0.88
C GLU A 88 11.49 -6.00 0.55
N GLY A 89 10.28 -6.50 0.80
CA GLY A 89 9.04 -5.72 0.67
C GLY A 89 9.02 -4.52 1.63
N ALA A 90 9.43 -4.72 2.87
CA ALA A 90 9.50 -3.65 3.87
C ALA A 90 10.47 -2.54 3.46
N ILE A 91 11.66 -2.89 2.94
CA ILE A 91 12.64 -1.92 2.43
C ILE A 91 12.01 -1.08 1.30
N ARG A 92 11.38 -1.74 0.33
CA ARG A 92 10.75 -1.08 -0.83
C ARG A 92 9.60 -0.19 -0.40
N LEU A 93 8.69 -0.67 0.46
CA LEU A 93 7.55 0.11 0.97
C LEU A 93 7.99 1.32 1.81
N LYS A 94 9.06 1.20 2.62
CA LYS A 94 9.59 2.34 3.40
C LYS A 94 10.09 3.47 2.52
N ARG A 95 10.67 3.19 1.35
CA ARG A 95 11.04 4.23 0.36
C ARG A 95 9.81 5.04 -0.07
N TRP A 96 8.68 4.38 -0.31
CA TRP A 96 7.44 5.05 -0.69
C TRP A 96 6.84 5.89 0.44
N ILE A 97 7.01 5.49 1.71
CA ILE A 97 6.60 6.33 2.84
C ILE A 97 7.43 7.62 2.90
N GLN A 98 8.69 7.61 2.49
CA GLN A 98 9.53 8.81 2.47
C GLN A 98 9.08 9.82 1.42
N ILE A 99 8.58 9.39 0.25
CA ILE A 99 8.08 10.32 -0.77
C ILE A 99 6.73 10.96 -0.39
N ARG A 100 5.97 10.35 0.53
CA ARG A 100 4.69 10.86 1.02
C ARG A 100 4.73 12.34 1.41
N ASP A 101 5.75 12.76 2.17
CA ASP A 101 5.86 14.16 2.62
C ASP A 101 5.96 15.14 1.45
N ARG A 102 6.66 14.74 0.38
CA ARG A 102 6.74 15.54 -0.85
C ARG A 102 5.40 15.63 -1.57
N LEU A 103 4.68 14.51 -1.68
CA LEU A 103 3.36 14.47 -2.34
C LEU A 103 2.28 15.25 -1.58
N VAL A 104 2.43 15.42 -0.27
CA VAL A 104 1.41 16.05 0.59
C VAL A 104 1.73 17.51 0.92
N ARG A 105 2.98 17.82 1.26
CA ARG A 105 3.38 19.13 1.81
C ARG A 105 4.33 19.90 0.91
N ARG A 106 5.23 19.21 0.23
CA ARG A 106 6.26 19.81 -0.64
C ARG A 106 6.01 19.51 -2.12
N TYR A 107 4.74 19.58 -2.53
CA TYR A 107 4.30 19.16 -3.87
C TYR A 107 4.87 20.04 -5.00
N VAL A 108 5.33 21.25 -4.68
CA VAL A 108 6.07 22.12 -5.63
C VAL A 108 7.48 21.60 -5.95
N GLU A 109 8.01 20.66 -5.16
CA GLU A 109 9.32 20.04 -5.37
C GLU A 109 9.23 18.74 -6.19
N VAL A 110 8.02 18.21 -6.44
CA VAL A 110 7.82 16.93 -7.15
C VAL A 110 7.90 17.15 -8.66
N SER A 111 8.76 16.40 -9.34
CA SER A 111 8.89 16.46 -10.81
C SER A 111 8.35 15.21 -11.52
N GLU A 112 8.09 15.32 -12.81
CA GLU A 112 7.66 14.19 -13.65
C GLU A 112 8.73 13.09 -13.71
N GLU A 113 10.01 13.47 -13.77
CA GLU A 113 11.12 12.53 -13.77
C GLU A 113 11.22 11.77 -12.45
N GLU A 114 11.02 12.46 -11.32
CA GLU A 114 10.98 11.80 -10.00
C GLU A 114 9.85 10.76 -9.97
N LEU A 115 8.63 11.14 -10.38
CA LEU A 115 7.50 10.22 -10.41
C LEU A 115 7.71 9.04 -11.37
N ASP A 116 8.28 9.26 -12.56
CA ASP A 116 8.59 8.17 -13.51
C ASP A 116 9.60 7.16 -12.93
N GLN A 117 10.59 7.63 -12.16
CA GLN A 117 11.53 6.73 -11.48
C GLN A 117 10.85 5.89 -10.42
N GLU A 118 9.98 6.50 -9.60
CA GLU A 118 9.27 5.79 -8.56
C GLU A 118 8.30 4.75 -9.15
N LEU A 119 7.62 5.06 -10.26
CA LEU A 119 6.71 4.14 -10.94
C LEU A 119 7.35 2.79 -11.34
N LYS A 120 8.68 2.69 -11.44
CA LYS A 120 9.38 1.42 -11.71
C LYS A 120 9.17 0.39 -10.60
N GLU A 121 8.91 0.83 -9.38
CA GLU A 121 8.73 -0.03 -8.21
C GLU A 121 7.25 -0.28 -7.86
N VAL A 122 6.31 0.14 -8.71
CA VAL A 122 4.86 0.08 -8.42
C VAL A 122 4.36 -1.35 -8.16
N ALA A 123 5.07 -2.37 -8.63
CA ALA A 123 4.75 -3.77 -8.41
C ALA A 123 4.68 -4.14 -6.92
N VAL A 124 5.43 -3.45 -6.05
CA VAL A 124 5.42 -3.71 -4.61
C VAL A 124 4.04 -3.53 -3.98
N PHE A 125 3.18 -2.67 -4.54
CA PHE A 125 1.82 -2.50 -4.03
C PHE A 125 0.95 -3.73 -4.27
N GLN A 126 1.11 -4.39 -5.43
CA GLN A 126 0.40 -5.64 -5.72
C GLN A 126 0.90 -6.76 -4.81
N GLU A 127 2.22 -6.84 -4.62
CA GLU A 127 2.84 -7.80 -3.71
C GLU A 127 2.36 -7.57 -2.26
N CYS A 128 2.27 -6.32 -1.81
CA CYS A 128 1.74 -5.94 -0.49
C CYS A 128 0.31 -6.45 -0.27
N VAL A 129 -0.57 -6.29 -1.28
CA VAL A 129 -1.92 -6.85 -1.22
C VAL A 129 -1.89 -8.36 -1.06
N THR A 130 -1.03 -9.07 -1.80
CA THR A 130 -0.88 -10.51 -1.68
C THR A 130 -0.39 -10.91 -0.29
N TRP A 131 0.65 -10.27 0.22
CA TRP A 131 1.21 -10.55 1.54
C TRP A 131 0.19 -10.39 2.67
N ILE A 132 -0.53 -9.26 2.70
CA ILE A 132 -1.55 -9.00 3.72
C ILE A 132 -2.69 -10.01 3.65
N ARG A 133 -3.21 -10.32 2.45
CA ARG A 133 -4.28 -11.32 2.29
C ARG A 133 -3.83 -12.71 2.70
N SER A 134 -2.59 -13.08 2.38
CA SER A 134 -2.01 -14.36 2.82
C SER A 134 -1.88 -14.43 4.34
N TYR A 135 -1.43 -13.36 4.98
CA TYR A 135 -1.34 -13.28 6.44
C TYR A 135 -2.72 -13.41 7.09
N LEU A 136 -3.72 -12.64 6.64
CA LEU A 136 -5.10 -12.73 7.14
C LEU A 136 -5.67 -14.15 6.99
N LYS A 137 -5.43 -14.81 5.85
CA LYS A 137 -5.86 -16.20 5.63
C LYS A 137 -5.16 -17.18 6.57
N GLN A 138 -3.88 -16.97 6.83
CA GLN A 138 -3.10 -17.82 7.73
C GLN A 138 -3.59 -17.70 9.18
N GLU A 139 -3.76 -16.47 9.68
CA GLU A 139 -4.07 -16.22 11.09
C GLU A 139 -5.55 -16.45 11.44
N LEU A 140 -6.46 -16.14 10.52
CA LEU A 140 -7.91 -16.22 10.78
C LEU A 140 -8.56 -17.49 10.18
N GLY A 141 -7.88 -18.21 9.29
CA GLY A 141 -8.37 -19.46 8.70
C GLY A 141 -9.76 -19.32 8.07
N GLU A 142 -10.70 -20.18 8.49
CA GLU A 142 -12.09 -20.17 8.00
C GLU A 142 -12.87 -18.90 8.35
N ALA A 143 -12.44 -18.15 9.37
CA ALA A 143 -13.07 -16.88 9.74
C ALA A 143 -12.75 -15.76 8.73
N TYR A 144 -11.72 -15.93 7.90
CA TYR A 144 -11.39 -14.98 6.83
C TYR A 144 -12.22 -15.24 5.58
N THR A 145 -13.37 -14.58 5.50
CA THR A 145 -14.27 -14.68 4.35
C THR A 145 -14.05 -13.51 3.40
N TYR A 146 -13.01 -13.60 2.57
CA TYR A 146 -12.76 -12.63 1.51
C TYR A 146 -12.41 -13.32 0.20
N GLY A 147 -13.33 -13.27 -0.77
CA GLY A 147 -13.05 -13.65 -2.16
C GLY A 147 -13.06 -15.14 -2.51
N SER A 148 -13.91 -15.98 -1.89
CA SER A 148 -14.34 -17.26 -2.49
C SER A 148 -15.48 -17.06 -3.51
N ILE A 149 -15.31 -16.10 -4.42
CA ILE A 149 -16.17 -15.73 -5.56
C ILE A 149 -15.20 -15.08 -6.57
N GLN A 150 -14.80 -15.59 -7.75
CA GLN A 150 -15.20 -16.69 -8.64
C GLN A 150 -13.93 -17.19 -9.37
N GLU A 151 -13.65 -18.50 -9.31
CA GLU A 151 -13.16 -19.19 -10.51
C GLU A 151 -14.39 -19.33 -11.43
N ASN A 152 -14.42 -18.57 -12.53
CA ASN A 152 -15.15 -18.85 -13.77
C ASN A 152 -14.84 -17.78 -14.81
#